data_AF-A0A061JLJ9-F1
#
_entry.id   AF-A0A061JLJ9-F1
#
_cell.length_a   1.000
_cell.length_b   1.000
_cell.length_c   1.000
_cell.angle_alpha   90.00
_cell.angle_beta   90.00
_cell.angle_gamma   90.00
#
_symmetry.space_group_name_H-M   'P 1'
#
loop_
_entity.id
_entity.type
_entity.pdbx_description
1 polymer ?
#
loop_
_entity_poly.entity_id
_entity_poly.type
_entity_poly.pdbx_seq_one_letter_code
_entity_poly.pdbx_strand_id
1 'polypeptide(L)'
;MSVSSLATPAVQNVDDEASGELNVAGTAEEGGTLTAELTNLIDADGEASVAYQWQVEANGEWVNGKNAAERSITANPSAVGQNVRVVATTTDSLGGTTEFTGKAQYTANVNDAATGEVTISGVATEGETLTASNADPGGFKCRNQRQRQLHRWPGR
;
A
#
# COMPACT_ATOMS: atom_id res chain seq x y z
N MET A 1 0.48 -67.85 -35.51
CA MET A 1 1.21 -67.35 -34.32
C MET A 1 0.94 -65.86 -34.23
N SER A 2 0.22 -65.42 -33.21
CA SER A 2 -0.10 -64.01 -32.99
C SER A 2 0.83 -63.45 -31.93
N VAL A 3 1.51 -62.36 -32.26
CA VAL A 3 2.36 -61.61 -31.33
C VAL A 3 1.49 -60.51 -30.74
N SER A 4 1.19 -60.59 -29.44
CA SER A 4 0.50 -59.51 -28.72
C SER A 4 1.55 -58.64 -28.06
N SER A 5 1.70 -57.40 -28.53
CA SER A 5 2.51 -56.38 -27.86
C SER A 5 1.69 -55.76 -26.73
N LEU A 6 2.26 -55.70 -25.53
CA LEU A 6 1.70 -54.93 -24.42
C LEU A 6 1.78 -53.44 -24.77
N ALA A 7 0.70 -52.70 -24.51
CA ALA A 7 0.74 -51.24 -24.58
C ALA A 7 1.77 -50.72 -23.57
N THR A 8 2.69 -49.87 -24.02
CA THR A 8 3.60 -49.15 -23.11
C THR A 8 2.77 -48.24 -22.20
N PRO A 9 3.11 -48.14 -20.91
CA PRO A 9 2.44 -47.20 -20.00
C PRO A 9 2.56 -45.77 -20.56
N ALA A 10 1.53 -44.96 -20.35
CA ALA A 10 1.60 -43.54 -20.69
C ALA A 10 2.76 -42.90 -19.92
N VAL A 11 3.59 -42.12 -20.62
CA VAL A 11 4.59 -41.28 -19.97
C VAL A 11 3.83 -40.20 -19.22
N GLN A 12 3.96 -40.15 -17.90
CA GLN A 12 3.47 -39.02 -17.11
C GLN A 12 4.41 -37.84 -17.34
N ASN A 13 3.87 -36.67 -17.69
CA ASN A 13 4.65 -35.45 -17.64
C ASN A 13 4.99 -35.14 -16.18
N VAL A 14 6.17 -34.58 -15.96
CA VAL A 14 6.64 -34.10 -14.66
C VAL A 14 6.37 -32.61 -14.64
N ASP A 15 5.87 -32.12 -13.51
CA ASP A 15 5.56 -30.70 -13.26
C ASP A 15 6.82 -29.83 -13.37
N ASP A 16 6.72 -28.75 -14.15
CA ASP A 16 7.74 -27.75 -14.43
C ASP A 16 7.34 -26.39 -13.84
N GLU A 17 8.25 -25.72 -13.13
CA GLU A 17 7.98 -24.39 -12.56
C GLU A 17 7.75 -23.32 -13.64
N ALA A 18 6.76 -22.45 -13.40
CA ALA A 18 6.52 -21.29 -14.24
C ALA A 18 7.68 -20.27 -14.14
N SER A 19 7.96 -19.58 -15.23
CA SER A 19 8.94 -18.49 -15.30
C SER A 19 8.26 -17.18 -15.72
N GLY A 20 8.80 -16.05 -15.27
CA GLY A 20 8.20 -14.74 -15.54
C GLY A 20 8.87 -13.60 -14.78
N GLU A 21 8.43 -12.38 -15.03
CA GLU A 21 8.93 -11.16 -14.38
C GLU A 21 7.77 -10.38 -13.77
N LEU A 22 7.79 -10.24 -12.43
CA LEU A 22 6.80 -9.48 -11.69
C LEU A 22 7.22 -8.02 -11.56
N ASN A 23 6.48 -7.16 -12.25
CA ASN A 23 6.65 -5.72 -12.22
C ASN A 23 5.60 -5.04 -11.35
N VAL A 24 6.02 -3.98 -10.66
CA VAL A 24 5.14 -3.12 -9.86
C VAL A 24 5.21 -1.71 -10.43
N ALA A 25 4.09 -1.26 -11.00
CA ALA A 25 3.92 0.09 -11.50
C ALA A 25 3.24 0.98 -10.44
N GLY A 26 3.49 2.29 -10.53
CA GLY A 26 2.96 3.30 -9.60
C GLY A 26 3.95 3.71 -8.51
N THR A 27 3.55 4.72 -7.74
CA THR A 27 4.28 5.27 -6.61
C THR A 27 3.60 4.87 -5.31
N ALA A 28 4.39 4.34 -4.37
CA ALA A 28 3.91 4.06 -3.03
C ALA A 28 3.86 5.37 -2.23
N GLU A 29 2.75 6.09 -2.34
CA GLU A 29 2.52 7.34 -1.61
C GLU A 29 1.06 7.46 -1.18
N GLU A 30 0.80 8.37 -0.24
CA GLU A 30 -0.55 8.69 0.22
C GLU A 30 -1.50 9.04 -0.93
N GLY A 31 -2.62 8.32 -1.06
CA GLY A 31 -3.56 8.49 -2.17
C GLY A 31 -3.12 7.85 -3.49
N GLY A 32 -1.91 7.31 -3.57
CA GLY A 32 -1.36 6.62 -4.73
C GLY A 32 -2.02 5.26 -4.99
N THR A 33 -1.73 4.70 -6.17
CA THR A 33 -2.15 3.34 -6.55
C THR A 33 -0.97 2.58 -7.12
N LEU A 34 -0.81 1.34 -6.66
CA LEU A 34 0.16 0.39 -7.16
C LEU A 34 -0.54 -0.69 -7.98
N THR A 35 0.08 -1.06 -9.09
CA THR A 35 -0.42 -2.10 -9.99
C THR A 35 0.66 -3.15 -10.18
N ALA A 36 0.33 -4.40 -9.84
CA ALA A 36 1.19 -5.55 -10.07
C ALA A 36 0.86 -6.18 -11.42
N GLU A 37 1.90 -6.46 -12.19
CA GLU A 37 1.79 -7.08 -13.51
C GLU A 37 2.86 -8.16 -13.64
N LEU A 38 2.42 -9.41 -13.78
CA LEU A 38 3.30 -10.52 -14.12
C LEU A 38 3.40 -10.61 -15.65
N THR A 39 4.60 -10.38 -16.18
CA THR A 39 4.88 -10.37 -17.62
C THR A 39 5.78 -11.55 -17.99
N ASN A 40 5.78 -11.93 -19.27
CA ASN A 40 6.56 -13.04 -19.80
C ASN A 40 6.32 -14.36 -19.05
N LEU A 41 5.07 -14.60 -18.63
CA LEU A 41 4.69 -15.85 -17.97
C LEU A 41 4.79 -17.00 -18.98
N ILE A 42 5.73 -17.92 -18.73
CA ILE A 42 5.97 -19.11 -19.53
C ILE A 42 6.01 -20.29 -18.59
N ASP A 43 5.21 -21.30 -18.92
CA ASP A 43 5.11 -22.56 -18.20
C ASP A 43 5.07 -23.68 -19.25
N ALA A 44 5.88 -24.72 -19.03
CA ALA A 44 6.06 -25.82 -20.00
C ALA A 44 4.88 -26.81 -19.99
N ASP A 45 4.13 -26.85 -18.89
CA ASP A 45 2.96 -27.70 -18.70
C ASP A 45 1.65 -27.05 -19.15
N GLY A 46 1.66 -25.76 -19.47
CA GLY A 46 0.57 -25.09 -20.17
C GLY A 46 0.24 -23.71 -19.65
N GLU A 47 -1.04 -23.33 -19.72
CA GLU A 47 -1.47 -22.03 -19.18
C GLU A 47 -1.54 -22.09 -17.65
N ALA A 48 -0.85 -21.16 -16.99
CA ALA A 48 -0.92 -20.96 -15.54
C ALA A 48 -1.82 -19.77 -15.18
N SER A 49 -2.65 -19.96 -14.16
CA SER A 49 -3.44 -18.88 -13.55
C SER A 49 -2.58 -18.05 -12.59
N VAL A 50 -2.93 -16.78 -12.36
CA VAL A 50 -2.14 -15.87 -11.50
C VAL A 50 -3.01 -15.29 -10.38
N ALA A 51 -2.54 -15.39 -9.14
CA ALA A 51 -3.10 -14.72 -7.97
C ALA A 51 -2.10 -13.70 -7.41
N TYR A 52 -2.59 -12.56 -6.92
CA TYR A 52 -1.75 -11.50 -6.35
C TYR A 52 -2.11 -11.24 -4.89
N GLN A 53 -1.11 -11.23 -4.01
CA GLN A 53 -1.22 -10.90 -2.60
C GLN A 53 -0.29 -9.73 -2.26
N TRP A 54 -0.87 -8.57 -1.98
CA TRP A 54 -0.14 -7.44 -1.42
C TRP A 54 0.17 -7.69 0.05
N GLN A 55 1.40 -7.38 0.45
CA GLN A 55 1.89 -7.49 1.81
C GLN A 55 2.43 -6.14 2.29
N VAL A 56 2.23 -5.86 3.57
CA VAL A 56 2.79 -4.69 4.25
C VAL A 56 3.75 -5.15 5.33
N GLU A 57 4.85 -4.44 5.48
CA GLU A 57 5.80 -4.71 6.56
C GLU A 57 5.29 -4.09 7.86
N ALA A 58 5.08 -4.93 8.87
CA ALA A 58 4.71 -4.53 10.22
C ALA A 58 5.64 -5.25 11.20
N ASN A 59 6.34 -4.49 12.05
CA ASN A 59 7.26 -5.01 13.06
C ASN A 59 8.38 -5.93 12.51
N GLY A 60 8.82 -5.70 11.27
CA GLY A 60 9.85 -6.52 10.60
C GLY A 60 9.32 -7.81 9.97
N GLU A 61 8.00 -8.02 9.97
CA GLU A 61 7.34 -9.15 9.33
C GLU A 61 6.44 -8.68 8.19
N TRP A 62 6.28 -9.51 7.17
CA TRP A 62 5.37 -9.26 6.05
C TRP A 62 3.99 -9.80 6.37
N VAL A 63 3.01 -8.90 6.43
CA VAL A 63 1.61 -9.23 6.75
C VAL A 63 0.77 -9.17 5.48
N ASN A 64 0.00 -10.24 5.25
CA ASN A 64 -0.93 -10.32 4.12
C ASN A 64 -2.01 -9.24 4.23
N GLY A 65 -2.15 -8.49 3.14
CA GLY A 65 -3.15 -7.44 2.97
C GLY A 65 -4.13 -7.78 1.86
N LYS A 66 -4.11 -6.99 0.77
CA LYS A 66 -5.11 -7.05 -0.30
C LYS A 66 -4.80 -8.16 -1.31
N ASN A 67 -5.82 -8.93 -1.69
CA ASN A 67 -5.76 -9.92 -2.77
C ASN A 67 -6.31 -9.34 -4.07
N ALA A 68 -5.45 -8.69 -4.86
CA ALA A 68 -5.79 -8.09 -6.15
C ALA A 68 -4.53 -7.67 -6.90
N ALA A 69 -4.59 -7.58 -8.23
CA ALA A 69 -3.51 -7.01 -9.03
C ALA A 69 -3.23 -5.54 -8.66
N GLU A 70 -4.27 -4.78 -8.31
CA GLU A 70 -4.15 -3.37 -7.94
C GLU A 70 -4.30 -3.14 -6.44
N ARG A 71 -3.57 -2.19 -5.87
CA ARG A 71 -3.69 -1.72 -4.49
C ARG A 71 -3.68 -0.20 -4.43
N SER A 72 -4.78 0.38 -3.95
CA SER A 72 -4.84 1.80 -3.59
C SER A 72 -4.30 1.99 -2.17
N ILE A 73 -3.51 3.05 -1.97
CA ILE A 73 -2.98 3.47 -0.68
C ILE A 73 -3.91 4.56 -0.17
N THR A 74 -4.70 4.24 0.87
CA THR A 74 -5.65 5.20 1.44
C THR A 74 -4.91 6.39 2.04
N ALA A 75 -5.51 7.58 1.95
CA ALA A 75 -5.07 8.80 2.62
C ALA A 75 -5.36 8.74 4.14
N ASN A 76 -4.86 7.69 4.78
CA ASN A 76 -4.93 7.49 6.21
C ASN A 76 -3.50 7.44 6.75
N PRO A 77 -3.17 8.18 7.82
CA PRO A 77 -1.86 8.12 8.47
C PRO A 77 -1.38 6.69 8.82
N SER A 78 -2.29 5.72 8.97
CA SER A 78 -1.93 4.32 9.22
C SER A 78 -1.46 3.55 7.99
N ALA A 79 -1.56 4.11 6.78
CA ALA A 79 -1.11 3.49 5.54
C ALA A 79 0.25 4.00 5.07
N VAL A 80 0.67 5.18 5.54
CA VAL A 80 1.98 5.78 5.25
C VAL A 80 3.05 5.26 6.20
N GLY A 81 4.31 5.33 5.79
CA GLY A 81 5.47 4.95 6.62
C GLY A 81 5.77 3.45 6.71
N GLN A 82 5.08 2.62 5.93
CA GLN A 82 5.31 1.17 5.85
C GLN A 82 5.85 0.78 4.48
N ASN A 83 6.66 -0.29 4.45
CA ASN A 83 7.04 -0.93 3.20
C ASN A 83 5.90 -1.81 2.68
N VAL A 84 5.67 -1.79 1.38
CA VAL A 84 4.67 -2.60 0.69
C VAL A 84 5.35 -3.41 -0.40
N ARG A 85 4.95 -4.67 -0.55
CA ARG A 85 5.36 -5.55 -1.67
C ARG A 85 4.18 -6.36 -2.16
N VAL A 86 4.34 -7.01 -3.30
CA VAL A 86 3.35 -7.96 -3.83
C VAL A 86 4.02 -9.31 -4.05
N VAL A 87 3.28 -10.37 -3.78
CA VAL A 87 3.63 -11.74 -4.17
C VAL A 87 2.61 -12.18 -5.20
N ALA A 88 3.09 -12.61 -6.37
CA ALA A 88 2.26 -13.27 -7.36
C ALA A 88 2.49 -14.77 -7.27
N THR A 89 1.42 -15.55 -7.22
CA THR A 89 1.47 -17.02 -7.20
C THR A 89 0.83 -17.52 -8.49
N THR A 90 1.58 -18.31 -9.26
CA THR A 90 1.04 -19.00 -10.43
C THR A 90 0.53 -20.38 -10.02
N THR A 91 -0.47 -20.88 -10.73
CA THR A 91 -0.93 -22.27 -10.58
C THR A 91 -1.27 -22.84 -11.94
N ASP A 92 -0.58 -23.90 -12.32
CA ASP A 92 -0.75 -24.61 -13.59
C ASP A 92 -1.90 -25.64 -13.53
N SER A 93 -2.06 -26.37 -14.63
CA SER A 93 -3.11 -27.38 -14.79
C SER A 93 -2.84 -28.70 -14.05
N LEU A 94 -1.59 -28.97 -13.68
CA LEU A 94 -1.18 -30.10 -12.86
C LEU A 94 -1.28 -29.80 -11.35
N GLY A 95 -1.42 -28.52 -10.99
CA GLY A 95 -1.52 -28.02 -9.63
C GLY A 95 -0.18 -27.62 -9.03
N GLY A 96 0.88 -27.54 -9.84
CA GLY A 96 2.13 -26.92 -9.46
C GLY A 96 1.93 -25.43 -9.18
N THR A 97 2.78 -24.88 -8.32
CA THR A 97 2.71 -23.46 -7.94
C THR A 97 4.08 -22.84 -7.93
N THR A 98 4.20 -21.63 -8.49
CA THR A 98 5.44 -20.85 -8.46
C THR A 98 5.16 -19.47 -7.88
N GLU A 99 6.06 -18.98 -7.04
CA GLU A 99 5.94 -17.66 -6.40
C GLU A 99 6.93 -16.65 -6.97
N PHE A 100 6.41 -15.48 -7.31
CA PHE A 100 7.18 -14.31 -7.75
C PHE A 100 7.03 -13.21 -6.71
N THR A 101 8.14 -12.74 -6.14
CA THR A 101 8.13 -11.64 -5.16
C THR A 101 8.55 -10.34 -5.82
N GLY A 102 7.67 -9.34 -5.77
CA GLY A 102 7.94 -8.00 -6.29
C GLY A 102 8.86 -7.20 -5.38
N LYS A 103 9.49 -6.16 -5.94
CA LYS A 103 10.33 -5.24 -5.16
C LYS A 103 9.50 -4.50 -4.11
N ALA A 104 10.02 -4.42 -2.89
CA ALA A 104 9.41 -3.62 -1.84
C ALA A 104 9.53 -2.12 -2.14
N GLN A 105 8.48 -1.36 -1.85
CA GLN A 105 8.44 0.09 -1.96
C GLN A 105 8.05 0.71 -0.61
N TYR A 106 8.70 1.81 -0.23
CA TYR A 106 8.37 2.56 0.97
C TYR A 106 7.20 3.50 0.70
N THR A 107 6.16 3.45 1.54
CA THR A 107 4.99 4.33 1.38
C THR A 107 5.28 5.71 1.94
N ALA A 108 5.50 6.69 1.07
CA ALA A 108 5.76 8.08 1.45
C ALA A 108 4.47 8.80 1.87
N ASN A 109 4.58 9.68 2.87
CA ASN A 109 3.51 10.63 3.20
C ASN A 109 3.53 11.80 2.21
N VAL A 110 2.36 12.22 1.73
CA VAL A 110 2.25 13.43 0.91
C VAL A 110 1.96 14.60 1.84
N ASN A 111 2.76 15.67 1.78
CA ASN A 111 2.51 16.84 2.61
C ASN A 111 1.40 17.68 1.99
N ASP A 112 0.19 17.54 2.51
CA ASP A 112 -0.93 18.40 2.12
C ASP A 112 -0.69 19.86 2.50
N ALA A 113 -1.01 20.78 1.59
CA ALA A 113 -1.02 22.20 1.90
C ALA A 113 -2.20 22.50 2.84
N ALA A 114 -1.97 23.28 3.90
CA ALA A 114 -3.05 23.72 4.77
C ALA A 114 -4.04 24.59 3.97
N THR A 115 -5.23 24.07 3.66
CA THR A 115 -6.30 24.80 2.97
C THR A 115 -7.21 25.59 3.91
N GLY A 116 -6.76 25.84 5.15
CA GLY A 116 -7.54 26.59 6.14
C GLY A 116 -7.64 28.07 5.77
N GLU A 117 -8.80 28.51 5.30
CA GLU A 117 -9.12 29.93 5.19
C GLU A 117 -9.25 30.51 6.61
N VAL A 118 -8.38 31.46 6.97
CA VAL A 118 -8.43 32.14 8.26
C VAL A 118 -9.43 33.29 8.18
N THR A 119 -10.70 33.02 8.50
CA THR A 119 -11.70 34.09 8.68
C THR A 119 -11.56 34.69 10.07
N ILE A 120 -11.07 35.93 10.15
CA ILE A 120 -11.14 36.74 11.38
C ILE A 120 -12.45 37.54 11.33
N SER A 121 -13.44 37.17 12.14
CA SER A 121 -14.63 37.98 12.37
C SER A 121 -14.55 38.68 13.73
N GLY A 122 -14.40 40.00 13.73
CA GLY A 122 -14.43 40.83 14.93
C GLY A 122 -13.99 42.27 14.64
N VAL A 123 -14.71 43.26 15.16
CA VAL A 123 -14.30 44.66 15.11
C VAL A 123 -13.29 44.88 16.23
N ALA A 124 -12.04 45.17 15.90
CA ALA A 124 -10.98 45.39 16.89
C ALA A 124 -11.32 46.61 17.77
N THR A 125 -11.75 46.36 19.00
CA THR A 125 -11.90 47.37 20.06
C THR A 125 -10.90 47.03 21.16
N GLU A 126 -10.20 48.03 21.68
CA GLU A 126 -9.14 47.86 22.68
C GLU A 126 -9.73 47.20 23.94
N GLY A 127 -9.29 45.97 24.26
CA GLY A 127 -9.75 45.21 25.45
C GLY A 127 -10.47 43.88 25.18
N GLU A 128 -10.77 43.52 23.94
CA GLU A 128 -11.47 42.26 23.60
C GLU A 128 -10.52 41.12 23.17
N THR A 129 -10.90 39.87 23.47
CA THR A 129 -10.12 38.67 23.14
C THR A 129 -10.50 38.16 21.75
N LEU A 130 -9.59 38.31 20.78
CA LEU A 130 -9.76 37.73 19.45
C LEU A 130 -9.59 36.20 19.51
N THR A 131 -10.62 35.47 19.10
CA THR A 131 -10.57 34.00 19.04
C THR A 131 -10.29 33.59 17.60
N ALA A 132 -9.10 33.03 17.35
CA ALA A 132 -8.77 32.40 16.07
C ALA A 132 -9.12 30.91 16.16
N SER A 133 -10.09 30.46 15.37
CA SER A 133 -10.38 29.04 15.16
C SER A 133 -9.80 28.60 13.82
N ASN A 134 -8.77 27.75 13.84
CA ASN A 134 -8.38 26.97 12.68
C ASN A 134 -9.17 25.65 12.71
N ALA A 135 -10.08 25.47 11.76
CA ALA A 135 -10.69 24.16 11.52
C ALA A 135 -9.83 23.45 10.47
N ASP A 136 -8.99 22.52 10.92
CA ASP A 136 -8.30 21.58 10.03
C ASP A 136 -9.20 20.35 9.83
N PRO A 137 -9.57 19.96 8.58
CA PRO A 137 -10.31 18.74 8.30
C PRO A 137 -9.59 17.46 8.76
N GLY A 138 -8.27 17.51 9.00
CA GLY A 138 -7.42 16.39 9.42
C GLY A 138 -7.45 16.04 10.92
N GLY A 139 -8.35 16.62 11.72
CA GLY A 139 -8.62 16.14 13.08
C GLY A 139 -7.57 16.46 14.15
N PHE A 140 -6.46 17.15 13.82
CA PHE A 140 -5.55 17.67 14.84
C PHE A 140 -6.17 18.91 15.48
N LYS A 141 -6.84 18.72 16.63
CA LYS A 141 -7.22 19.84 17.49
C LYS A 141 -5.95 20.54 17.98
N CYS A 142 -5.57 21.65 17.34
CA CYS A 142 -4.66 22.61 17.95
C CYS A 142 -5.32 23.10 19.24
N ARG A 143 -4.91 22.57 20.39
CA ARG A 143 -5.25 23.13 21.70
C ARG A 143 -4.60 24.51 21.78
N ASN A 144 -5.32 25.54 21.33
CA ASN A 144 -4.94 26.92 21.55
C ASN A 144 -5.20 27.28 23.02
N GLN A 145 -4.34 26.81 23.92
CA GLN A 145 -4.26 27.32 25.27
C GLN A 145 -3.04 28.25 25.36
N ARG A 146 -3.23 29.50 24.95
CA ARG A 146 -2.42 30.60 25.48
C ARG A 146 -3.31 31.52 26.30
N GLN A 147 -3.63 31.09 27.52
CA GLN A 147 -3.90 32.06 28.58
C GLN A 147 -2.57 32.72 28.94
N ARG A 148 -2.21 33.81 28.25
CA ARG A 148 -1.19 34.72 28.80
C ARG A 148 -1.88 35.56 29.86
N GLN A 149 -1.86 35.10 31.10
CA GLN A 149 -1.95 36.03 32.22
C GLN A 149 -0.72 36.93 32.14
N LEU A 150 -0.96 38.22 31.87
CA LEU A 150 0.08 39.25 31.93
C LEU A 150 0.59 39.32 33.38
N HIS A 151 1.73 38.68 33.65
CA HIS A 151 2.50 38.94 34.85
C HIS A 151 3.05 40.38 34.78
N ARG A 152 2.46 41.26 35.57
CA ARG A 152 2.95 42.61 35.82
C ARG A 152 4.21 42.50 36.70
N TRP A 153 5.39 42.73 36.13
CA TRP A 153 6.61 42.96 36.91
C TRP A 153 6.63 44.40 37.46
N PRO A 154 7.15 44.65 38.68
CA PRO A 154 7.10 45.96 39.31
C PRO A 154 8.33 46.83 39.00
N GLY A 155 8.13 48.16 39.01
CA GLY A 155 9.17 49.15 39.36
C GLY A 155 9.65 50.09 38.25
N ARG A 156 9.20 51.36 38.29
CA ARG A 156 9.85 52.46 39.02
C ARG A 156 8.84 53.57 39.28
#